data_AF-W7JK69-F1
#
_entry.id   AF-W7JK69-F1
#
_cell.length_a   1.000
_cell.length_b   1.000
_cell.length_c   1.000
_cell.angle_alpha   90.00
_cell.angle_beta   90.00
_cell.angle_gamma   90.00
#
_symmetry.space_group_name_H-M   'P 1'
#
loop_
_entity.id
_entity.type
_entity.pdbx_description
1 polymer ?
#
loop_
_entity_poly.entity_id
_entity_poly.type
_entity_poly.pdbx_seq_one_letter_code
_entity_poly.pdbx_strand_id
1 'polypeptide(L)'
;KIIDLDVFRTRINKENEKTIYFFNLFLNYACSHFQFKYKQGLNEVLALFFYLKGKHFNMVDVYFCFESFVEKNIFLCVDNSNLPELLSKINIFNKKFLKKVWAFGKYLERQTPVSFVHKLFFIKNVLIHLTSENSAENYEKKNVLLNFFKSIDYMSVNSYEILKNLCEGNNKYLFLDIRLNSHFKSFHLYNSINMELVKNYLDIFKSII
;
A
#
# COMPACT_ATOMS: atom_id res chain seq x y z
N LYS A 1 12.16 27.18 10.28
CA LYS A 1 12.30 27.82 11.61
C LYS A 1 11.81 26.93 12.75
N ILE A 2 10.53 26.51 12.80
CA ILE A 2 10.03 25.64 13.90
C ILE A 2 10.51 24.19 13.73
N ILE A 3 10.39 23.62 12.52
CA ILE A 3 10.84 22.24 12.23
C ILE A 3 12.33 22.09 12.55
N ASP A 4 13.17 22.98 12.04
CA ASP A 4 14.63 22.92 12.25
C ASP A 4 14.99 22.86 13.75
N LEU A 5 14.36 23.70 14.57
CA LEU A 5 14.56 23.73 16.03
C LEU A 5 14.17 22.40 16.70
N ASP A 6 13.06 21.81 16.29
CA ASP A 6 12.61 20.52 16.83
C ASP A 6 13.49 19.37 16.33
N VAL A 7 13.94 19.38 15.08
CA VAL A 7 14.91 18.40 14.56
C VAL A 7 16.19 18.41 15.39
N PHE A 8 16.70 19.59 15.74
CA PHE A 8 17.87 19.73 16.62
C PHE A 8 17.64 19.15 18.02
N ARG A 9 16.40 19.20 18.54
CA ARG A 9 16.04 18.69 19.87
C ARG A 9 15.70 17.21 19.88
N THR A 10 15.22 16.68 18.77
CA THR A 10 14.77 15.28 18.62
C THR A 10 15.93 14.31 18.84
N ARG A 11 15.67 13.16 19.48
CA ARG A 11 16.66 12.11 19.75
C ARG A 11 16.90 11.23 18.51
N ILE A 12 17.59 11.77 17.52
CA ILE A 12 18.08 11.08 16.31
C ILE A 12 19.61 11.03 16.28
N ASN A 13 20.20 10.21 15.40
CA ASN A 13 21.65 10.20 15.19
C ASN A 13 22.09 11.50 14.48
N LYS A 14 22.59 12.46 15.28
CA LYS A 14 23.03 13.79 14.84
C LYS A 14 24.46 13.82 14.29
N GLU A 15 25.24 12.75 14.49
CA GLU A 15 26.59 12.64 13.94
C GLU A 15 26.58 12.41 12.42
N ASN A 16 25.41 12.06 11.87
CA ASN A 16 25.23 11.85 10.44
C ASN A 16 24.41 13.00 9.82
N GLU A 17 25.08 13.91 9.12
CA GLU A 17 24.44 15.05 8.45
C GLU A 17 23.35 14.63 7.47
N LYS A 18 23.51 13.49 6.76
CA LYS A 18 22.46 12.96 5.87
C LYS A 18 21.20 12.59 6.66
N THR A 19 21.35 12.04 7.87
CA THR A 19 20.20 11.74 8.74
C THR A 19 19.43 13.02 9.06
N ILE A 20 20.12 14.10 9.46
CA ILE A 20 19.49 15.39 9.77
C ILE A 20 18.78 15.96 8.54
N TYR A 21 19.46 15.94 7.38
CA TYR A 21 18.90 16.41 6.11
C TYR A 21 17.61 15.68 5.74
N PHE A 22 17.63 14.34 5.71
CA PHE A 22 16.45 13.55 5.36
C PHE A 22 15.33 13.67 6.40
N PHE A 23 15.68 13.82 7.68
CA PHE A 23 14.70 14.01 8.73
C PHE A 23 13.91 15.32 8.54
N ASN A 24 14.63 16.41 8.25
CA ASN A 24 14.02 17.69 7.87
C ASN A 24 13.20 17.57 6.58
N LEU A 25 13.76 16.92 5.54
CA LEU A 25 13.08 16.74 4.26
C LEU A 25 11.74 16.01 4.42
N PHE A 26 11.72 14.92 5.18
CA PHE A 26 10.53 14.09 5.37
C PHE A 26 9.43 14.80 6.18
N LEU A 27 9.80 15.58 7.21
CA LEU A 27 8.81 16.40 7.93
C LEU A 27 8.19 17.47 7.03
N ASN A 28 9.02 18.20 6.28
CA ASN A 28 8.54 19.23 5.36
C ASN A 28 7.66 18.63 4.25
N TYR A 29 8.10 17.51 3.67
CA TYR A 29 7.35 16.84 2.61
C TYR A 29 6.01 16.31 3.13
N ALA A 30 5.96 15.66 4.29
CA ALA A 30 4.70 15.18 4.85
C ALA A 30 3.73 16.33 5.16
N CYS A 31 4.19 17.43 5.76
CA CYS A 31 3.36 18.61 5.98
C CYS A 31 2.80 19.19 4.68
N SER A 32 3.63 19.26 3.62
CA SER A 32 3.19 19.73 2.31
C SER A 32 2.22 18.77 1.62
N HIS A 33 2.49 17.46 1.68
CA HIS A 33 1.70 16.42 1.01
C HIS A 33 0.30 16.30 1.61
N PHE A 34 0.21 16.28 2.94
CA PHE A 34 -1.05 16.16 3.66
C PHE A 34 -1.72 17.51 3.99
N GLN A 35 -1.14 18.62 3.54
CA GLN A 35 -1.68 19.98 3.70
C GLN A 35 -1.98 20.38 5.15
N PHE A 36 -1.16 19.95 6.12
CA PHE A 36 -1.29 20.36 7.52
C PHE A 36 -0.08 21.17 8.01
N LYS A 37 -0.30 22.05 8.98
CA LYS A 37 0.79 22.79 9.65
C LYS A 37 1.56 21.86 10.58
N TYR A 38 2.89 21.96 10.55
CA TYR A 38 3.74 21.26 11.51
C TYR A 38 3.34 21.57 12.95
N LYS A 39 3.33 20.53 13.79
CA LYS A 39 3.24 20.65 15.24
C LYS A 39 4.28 19.75 15.89
N GLN A 40 4.78 20.21 17.03
CA GLN A 40 5.66 19.46 17.92
C GLN A 40 5.02 18.12 18.30
N GLY A 41 5.81 17.04 18.23
CA GLY A 41 5.37 15.66 18.40
C GLY A 41 5.44 14.85 17.10
N LEU A 42 5.25 15.48 15.94
CA LEU A 42 5.40 14.80 14.64
C LEU A 42 6.86 14.39 14.38
N ASN A 43 7.81 15.20 14.84
CA ASN A 43 9.23 14.87 14.88
C ASN A 43 9.49 13.60 15.71
N GLU A 44 8.88 13.44 16.88
CA GLU A 44 9.05 12.23 17.71
C GLU A 44 8.48 10.98 17.01
N VAL A 45 7.35 11.13 16.32
CA VAL A 45 6.77 10.07 15.49
C VAL A 45 7.73 9.65 14.38
N LEU A 46 8.26 10.62 13.61
CA LEU A 46 9.23 10.33 12.55
C LEU A 46 10.51 9.68 13.11
N ALA A 47 10.98 10.11 14.29
CA ALA A 47 12.14 9.55 14.96
C ALA A 47 12.00 8.04 15.19
N LEU A 48 10.81 7.55 15.56
CA LEU A 48 10.52 6.13 15.74
C LEU A 48 10.77 5.32 14.46
N PHE A 49 10.41 5.87 13.30
CA PHE A 49 10.68 5.24 12.01
C PHE A 49 12.16 5.33 11.63
N PHE A 50 12.85 6.43 11.96
CA PHE A 50 14.31 6.53 11.77
C PHE A 50 15.10 5.50 12.60
N TYR A 51 14.58 5.05 13.75
CA TYR A 51 15.18 3.94 14.50
C TYR A 51 15.11 2.58 13.77
N LEU A 52 14.28 2.46 12.73
CA LEU A 52 14.22 1.28 11.86
C LEU A 52 15.35 1.27 10.83
N LYS A 53 15.91 2.43 10.47
CA LYS A 53 17.01 2.59 9.52
C LYS A 53 18.18 1.66 9.89
N GLY A 54 18.61 0.81 8.95
CA GLY A 54 19.66 -0.20 9.17
C GLY A 54 19.57 -1.35 8.18
N LYS A 55 20.05 -2.55 8.56
CA LYS A 55 20.12 -3.74 7.67
C LYS A 55 18.82 -4.12 6.93
N HIS A 56 17.66 -3.72 7.44
CA HIS A 56 16.36 -4.12 6.90
C HIS A 56 15.50 -2.97 6.36
N PHE A 57 15.92 -1.72 6.55
CA PHE A 57 15.16 -0.54 6.12
C PHE A 57 16.13 0.50 5.57
N ASN A 58 15.94 0.84 4.30
CA ASN A 58 16.58 2.00 3.70
C ASN A 58 15.79 3.28 4.06
N MET A 59 16.27 4.46 3.65
CA MET A 59 15.61 5.72 3.99
C MET A 59 14.24 5.90 3.33
N VAL A 60 14.04 5.30 2.16
CA VAL A 60 12.75 5.35 1.44
C VAL A 60 11.71 4.52 2.18
N ASP A 61 12.08 3.33 2.66
CA ASP A 61 11.21 2.48 3.48
C ASP A 61 10.77 3.20 4.77
N VAL A 62 11.71 3.93 5.41
CA VAL A 62 11.44 4.72 6.61
C VAL A 62 10.38 5.79 6.34
N TYR A 63 10.49 6.50 5.22
CA TYR A 63 9.52 7.52 4.85
C TYR A 63 8.14 6.91 4.55
N PHE A 64 8.05 5.84 3.76
CA PHE A 64 6.77 5.21 3.44
C PHE A 64 6.05 4.64 4.67
N CYS A 65 6.80 4.11 5.64
CA CYS A 65 6.22 3.67 6.92
C CYS A 65 5.59 4.85 7.68
N PHE A 66 6.32 5.95 7.76
CA PHE A 66 5.86 7.17 8.41
C PHE A 66 4.66 7.77 7.70
N GLU A 67 4.71 7.90 6.36
CA GLU A 67 3.63 8.41 5.54
C GLU A 67 2.35 7.58 5.69
N SER A 68 2.45 6.25 5.59
CA SER A 68 1.32 5.34 5.76
C SER A 68 0.70 5.43 7.16
N PHE A 69 1.54 5.64 8.18
CA PHE A 69 1.07 5.86 9.54
C PHE A 69 0.33 7.18 9.68
N VAL A 70 0.87 8.27 9.13
CA VAL A 70 0.23 9.58 9.14
C VAL A 70 -1.10 9.55 8.36
N GLU A 71 -1.12 8.97 7.16
CA GLU A 71 -2.30 8.85 6.29
C GLU A 71 -3.47 8.13 6.99
N LYS A 72 -3.21 6.97 7.61
CA LYS A 72 -4.24 6.21 8.34
C LYS A 72 -4.81 6.96 9.53
N ASN A 73 -3.99 7.74 10.22
CA ASN A 73 -4.43 8.48 11.40
C ASN A 73 -5.09 9.82 11.03
N ILE A 74 -4.77 10.42 9.87
CA ILE A 74 -5.52 11.55 9.29
C ILE A 74 -6.96 11.14 9.07
N PHE A 75 -7.18 9.96 8.45
CA PHE A 75 -8.52 9.44 8.20
C PHE A 75 -9.35 9.17 9.46
N LEU A 76 -8.69 8.96 10.60
CA LEU A 76 -9.35 8.74 11.89
C LEU A 76 -9.60 10.05 12.67
N CYS A 77 -8.97 11.15 12.26
CA CYS A 77 -9.10 12.45 12.90
C CYS A 77 -10.20 13.26 12.21
N VAL A 78 -11.24 13.61 12.97
CA VAL A 78 -12.33 14.50 12.51
C VAL A 78 -11.82 15.93 12.24
N ASP A 79 -10.66 16.29 12.80
CA ASP A 79 -10.02 17.60 12.64
C ASP A 79 -8.49 17.45 12.46
N ASN A 80 -7.99 17.79 11.27
CA ASN A 80 -6.56 17.70 10.90
C ASN A 80 -5.66 18.53 11.82
N SER A 81 -6.22 19.54 12.49
CA SER A 81 -5.49 20.37 13.44
C SER A 81 -5.03 19.59 14.68
N ASN A 82 -5.73 18.53 15.10
CA ASN A 82 -5.43 17.75 16.30
C ASN A 82 -4.57 16.51 16.05
N LEU A 83 -4.36 16.16 14.78
CA LEU A 83 -3.63 14.96 14.39
C LEU A 83 -2.24 14.85 15.03
N PRO A 84 -1.37 15.87 15.04
CA PRO A 84 -0.03 15.71 15.62
C PRO A 84 -0.05 15.43 17.12
N GLU A 85 -1.01 15.99 17.84
CA GLU A 85 -1.22 15.72 19.26
C GLU A 85 -1.74 14.30 19.49
N LEU A 86 -2.65 13.83 18.63
CA LEU A 86 -3.15 12.46 18.66
C LEU A 86 -2.05 11.45 18.32
N LEU A 87 -1.24 11.73 17.29
CA LEU A 87 -0.09 10.92 16.88
C LEU A 87 0.97 10.85 18.00
N SER A 88 1.19 11.95 18.73
CA SER A 88 2.09 11.97 19.89
C SER A 88 1.60 11.12 21.07
N LYS A 89 0.28 10.86 21.15
CA LYS A 89 -0.36 9.99 22.14
C LYS A 89 -0.40 8.52 21.71
N ILE A 90 -0.15 8.21 20.43
CA ILE A 90 -0.03 6.82 19.97
C ILE A 90 1.27 6.25 20.51
N ASN A 91 1.15 5.46 21.57
CA ASN A 91 2.25 4.66 22.10
C ASN A 91 2.65 3.61 21.05
N ILE A 92 3.74 3.87 20.32
CA ILE A 92 4.43 2.82 19.58
C ILE A 92 5.25 2.02 20.60
N PHE A 93 4.60 1.05 21.23
CA PHE A 93 5.04 0.42 22.48
C PHE A 93 6.44 -0.22 22.47
N ASN A 94 7.05 -0.54 21.31
CA ASN A 94 8.41 -1.11 21.26
C ASN A 94 8.99 -1.19 19.82
N LYS A 95 10.29 -0.94 19.64
CA LYS A 95 11.07 -1.28 18.43
C LYS A 95 10.84 -2.74 17.97
N LYS A 96 10.71 -3.67 18.90
CA LYS A 96 10.41 -5.09 18.67
C LYS A 96 9.03 -5.28 18.03
N PHE A 97 8.04 -4.49 18.41
CA PHE A 97 6.71 -4.54 17.83
C PHE A 97 6.73 -4.01 16.39
N LEU A 98 7.35 -2.85 16.14
CA LEU A 98 7.50 -2.30 14.78
C LEU A 98 8.21 -3.27 13.84
N LYS A 99 9.29 -3.92 14.31
CA LYS A 99 9.97 -4.97 13.53
C LYS A 99 9.05 -6.13 13.17
N LYS A 100 8.19 -6.58 14.09
CA LYS A 100 7.22 -7.65 13.84
C LYS A 100 6.17 -7.23 12.82
N VAL A 101 5.58 -6.05 12.98
CA VAL A 101 4.58 -5.50 12.05
C VAL A 101 5.16 -5.38 10.64
N TRP A 102 6.41 -4.94 10.52
CA TRP A 102 7.06 -4.86 9.21
C TRP A 102 7.43 -6.21 8.62
N ALA A 103 7.98 -7.14 9.42
CA ALA A 103 8.25 -8.49 8.95
C ALA A 103 6.97 -9.15 8.41
N PHE A 104 5.84 -8.90 9.08
CA PHE A 104 4.53 -9.31 8.60
C PHE A 104 4.11 -8.57 7.32
N GLY A 105 4.29 -7.25 7.24
CA GLY A 105 4.04 -6.47 6.02
C GLY A 105 4.85 -6.95 4.81
N LYS A 106 6.16 -7.20 4.99
CA LYS A 106 7.04 -7.77 3.95
C LYS A 106 6.66 -9.20 3.59
N TYR A 107 6.21 -10.00 4.55
CA TYR A 107 5.66 -11.31 4.27
C TYR A 107 4.42 -11.20 3.37
N LEU A 108 3.44 -10.37 3.75
CA LEU A 108 2.24 -10.13 2.95
C LEU A 108 2.57 -9.58 1.55
N GLU A 109 3.46 -8.60 1.44
CA GLU A 109 3.94 -8.05 0.17
C GLU A 109 4.49 -9.16 -0.74
N ARG A 110 5.32 -10.07 -0.20
CA ARG A 110 5.89 -11.20 -0.97
C ARG A 110 4.85 -12.25 -1.40
N GLN A 111 3.74 -12.34 -0.68
CA GLN A 111 2.62 -13.22 -1.03
C GLN A 111 1.57 -12.52 -1.90
N THR A 112 1.73 -11.23 -2.17
CA THR A 112 0.77 -10.44 -2.93
C THR A 112 1.29 -10.23 -4.37
N PRO A 113 0.51 -10.55 -5.40
CA PRO A 113 0.88 -10.31 -6.80
C PRO A 113 1.22 -8.84 -7.05
N VAL A 114 2.26 -8.58 -7.86
CA VAL A 114 2.75 -7.23 -8.18
C VAL A 114 1.67 -6.38 -8.85
N SER A 115 0.77 -7.02 -9.59
CA SER A 115 -0.42 -6.44 -10.20
C SER A 115 -1.29 -5.68 -9.21
N PHE A 116 -1.29 -6.08 -7.94
CA PHE A 116 -2.00 -5.37 -6.88
C PHE A 116 -1.40 -3.99 -6.63
N VAL A 117 -0.06 -3.90 -6.53
CA VAL A 117 0.65 -2.64 -6.27
C VAL A 117 0.43 -1.65 -7.40
N HIS A 118 0.52 -2.09 -8.65
CA HIS A 118 0.28 -1.23 -9.81
C HIS A 118 -1.16 -0.73 -9.88
N LYS A 119 -2.15 -1.55 -9.47
CA LYS A 119 -3.55 -1.14 -9.40
C LYS A 119 -3.79 -0.11 -8.32
N LEU A 120 -3.27 -0.34 -7.11
CA LEU A 120 -3.35 0.65 -6.04
C LEU A 120 -2.69 1.98 -6.43
N PHE A 121 -1.54 1.92 -7.10
CA PHE A 121 -0.85 3.10 -7.60
C PHE A 121 -1.66 3.84 -8.68
N PHE A 122 -2.22 3.11 -9.65
CA PHE A 122 -3.09 3.68 -10.67
C PHE A 122 -4.34 4.33 -10.05
N ILE A 123 -5.02 3.63 -9.15
CA ILE A 123 -6.18 4.12 -8.42
C ILE A 123 -5.83 5.41 -7.66
N LYS A 124 -4.72 5.40 -6.90
CA LYS A 124 -4.27 6.56 -6.13
C LYS A 124 -4.01 7.76 -7.04
N ASN A 125 -3.29 7.58 -8.15
CA ASN A 125 -2.97 8.69 -9.06
C ASN A 125 -4.19 9.21 -9.84
N VAL A 126 -5.06 8.32 -10.31
CA VAL A 126 -6.31 8.71 -10.99
C VAL A 126 -7.24 9.44 -10.02
N LEU A 127 -7.39 8.94 -8.80
CA LEU A 127 -8.18 9.63 -7.78
C LEU A 127 -7.58 11.00 -7.44
N ILE A 128 -6.26 11.10 -7.23
CA ILE A 128 -5.58 12.38 -6.98
C ILE A 128 -5.84 13.36 -8.12
N HIS A 129 -5.66 12.94 -9.36
CA HIS A 129 -5.90 13.78 -10.54
C HIS A 129 -7.36 14.22 -10.68
N LEU A 130 -8.32 13.35 -10.35
CA LEU A 130 -9.74 13.72 -10.34
C LEU A 130 -10.12 14.61 -9.15
N THR A 131 -9.33 14.62 -8.09
CA THR A 131 -9.55 15.49 -6.91
C THR A 131 -8.77 16.80 -6.95
N SER A 132 -7.86 16.99 -7.90
CA SER A 132 -7.04 18.21 -7.96
C SER A 132 -7.79 19.45 -8.44
N GLU A 133 -8.98 19.27 -9.05
CA GLU A 133 -9.85 20.38 -9.48
C GLU A 133 -11.28 20.18 -8.95
N ASN A 134 -11.80 21.17 -8.22
CA ASN A 134 -13.17 21.18 -7.70
C ASN A 134 -14.18 21.52 -8.81
N SER A 135 -14.59 20.52 -9.60
CA SER A 135 -15.70 20.64 -10.56
C SER A 135 -16.77 19.57 -10.30
N ALA A 136 -18.03 19.90 -10.58
CA ALA A 136 -19.15 18.95 -10.43
C ALA A 136 -18.99 17.70 -11.34
N GLU A 137 -18.35 17.86 -12.49
CA GLU A 137 -18.03 16.79 -13.44
C GLU A 137 -17.01 15.79 -12.86
N ASN A 138 -16.04 16.27 -12.08
CA ASN A 138 -15.06 15.43 -11.39
C ASN A 138 -15.70 14.58 -10.28
N TYR A 139 -16.77 15.05 -9.66
CA TYR A 139 -17.50 14.31 -8.64
C TYR A 139 -18.24 13.08 -9.23
N GLU A 140 -18.86 13.22 -10.40
CA GLU A 140 -19.48 12.08 -11.09
C GLU A 140 -18.44 11.06 -11.57
N LYS A 141 -17.36 11.52 -12.24
CA LYS A 141 -16.26 10.66 -12.68
C LYS A 141 -15.66 9.86 -11.51
N LYS A 142 -15.50 10.50 -10.36
CA LYS A 142 -15.08 9.86 -9.11
C LYS A 142 -16.04 8.76 -8.67
N ASN A 143 -17.36 9.03 -8.65
CA ASN A 143 -18.35 8.05 -8.21
C ASN A 143 -18.42 6.82 -9.14
N VAL A 144 -18.32 7.04 -10.46
CA VAL A 144 -18.27 5.94 -11.44
C VAL A 144 -17.05 5.05 -11.20
N LEU A 145 -15.87 5.64 -11.01
CA LEU A 145 -14.64 4.89 -10.71
C LEU A 145 -14.72 4.16 -9.37
N LEU A 146 -15.20 4.82 -8.32
CA LEU A 146 -15.41 4.19 -7.01
C LEU A 146 -16.37 3.01 -7.10
N ASN A 147 -17.45 3.13 -7.85
CA ASN A 147 -18.40 2.04 -8.05
C ASN A 147 -17.79 0.89 -8.85
N PHE A 148 -17.02 1.18 -9.89
CA PHE A 148 -16.25 0.17 -10.62
C PHE A 148 -15.25 -0.57 -9.72
N PHE A 149 -14.50 0.14 -8.87
CA PHE A 149 -13.57 -0.52 -7.94
C PHE A 149 -14.30 -1.32 -6.86
N LYS A 150 -15.46 -0.86 -6.39
CA LYS A 150 -16.32 -1.60 -5.47
C LYS A 150 -16.95 -2.84 -6.10
N SER A 151 -17.17 -2.86 -7.41
CA SER A 151 -17.74 -4.01 -8.12
C SER A 151 -16.71 -5.12 -8.41
N ILE A 152 -15.44 -4.90 -8.10
CA ILE A 152 -14.39 -5.91 -8.24
C ILE A 152 -14.35 -6.73 -6.94
N ASP A 153 -15.01 -7.88 -6.94
CA ASP A 153 -15.07 -8.77 -5.77
C ASP A 153 -13.72 -9.44 -5.45
N TYR A 154 -12.82 -9.52 -6.44
CA TYR A 154 -11.55 -10.24 -6.32
C TYR A 154 -10.41 -9.48 -6.98
N MET A 155 -9.22 -9.62 -6.41
CA MET A 155 -8.01 -9.03 -6.97
C MET A 155 -7.70 -9.64 -8.34
N SER A 156 -7.65 -8.80 -9.37
CA SER A 156 -7.27 -9.23 -10.72
C SER A 156 -5.75 -9.17 -10.91
N VAL A 157 -5.18 -10.14 -11.64
CA VAL A 157 -3.75 -10.22 -11.94
C VAL A 157 -3.51 -9.94 -13.43
N ASN A 158 -2.48 -9.17 -13.76
CA ASN A 158 -2.11 -8.86 -15.13
C ASN A 158 -1.55 -10.10 -15.83
N SER A 159 -1.97 -10.35 -17.07
CA SER A 159 -1.49 -11.48 -17.88
C SER A 159 0.03 -11.48 -18.08
N TYR A 160 0.68 -10.30 -18.17
CA TYR A 160 2.13 -10.21 -18.26
C TYR A 160 2.83 -10.75 -17.01
N GLU A 161 2.30 -10.48 -15.81
CA GLU A 161 2.85 -11.04 -14.58
C GLU A 161 2.68 -12.55 -14.53
N ILE A 162 1.53 -13.06 -14.97
CA ILE A 162 1.27 -14.49 -15.09
C ILE A 162 2.30 -15.16 -16.01
N LEU A 163 2.48 -14.62 -17.22
CA LEU A 163 3.44 -15.15 -18.20
C LEU A 163 4.87 -15.09 -17.68
N LYS A 164 5.28 -13.97 -17.08
CA LYS A 164 6.61 -13.81 -16.49
C LYS A 164 6.88 -14.87 -15.41
N ASN A 165 5.94 -15.07 -14.48
CA ASN A 165 6.10 -16.06 -13.41
C ASN A 165 6.20 -17.50 -13.96
N LEU A 166 5.42 -17.81 -15.00
CA LEU A 166 5.50 -19.11 -15.68
C LEU A 166 6.87 -19.31 -16.36
N CYS A 167 7.38 -18.30 -17.07
CA CYS A 167 8.69 -18.36 -17.71
C CYS A 167 9.83 -18.52 -16.69
N GLU A 168 9.71 -17.95 -15.50
CA GLU A 168 10.67 -18.07 -14.41
C GLU A 168 10.54 -19.38 -13.60
N GLY A 169 9.59 -20.26 -13.97
CA GLY A 169 9.33 -21.53 -13.26
C GLY A 169 8.68 -21.34 -11.88
N ASN A 170 8.14 -20.15 -11.59
CA ASN A 170 7.44 -19.86 -10.35
C ASN A 170 5.99 -20.38 -10.39
N ASN A 171 5.82 -21.66 -10.07
CA ASN A 171 4.52 -22.35 -10.03
C ASN A 171 3.68 -22.01 -8.78
N LYS A 172 3.53 -20.73 -8.46
CA LYS A 172 2.78 -20.26 -7.27
C LYS A 172 1.28 -20.17 -7.48
N TYR A 173 0.81 -20.28 -8.73
CA TYR A 173 -0.58 -20.09 -9.10
C TYR A 173 -1.18 -21.39 -9.62
N LEU A 174 -2.39 -21.68 -9.18
CA LEU A 174 -3.26 -22.66 -9.81
C LEU A 174 -4.14 -21.92 -10.82
N PHE A 175 -4.07 -22.28 -12.10
CA PHE A 175 -4.85 -21.65 -13.15
C PHE A 175 -6.13 -22.44 -13.40
N LEU A 176 -7.27 -21.79 -13.21
CA LEU A 176 -8.60 -22.37 -13.42
C LEU A 176 -9.27 -21.64 -14.58
N ASP A 177 -9.53 -22.35 -15.68
CA ASP A 177 -10.21 -21.81 -16.86
C ASP A 177 -11.70 -22.09 -16.75
N ILE A 178 -12.49 -21.05 -16.50
CA ILE A 178 -13.94 -21.15 -16.29
C ILE A 178 -14.76 -21.12 -17.59
N ARG A 179 -14.09 -21.01 -18.75
CA ARG A 179 -14.77 -20.98 -20.05
C ARG A 179 -15.32 -22.35 -20.41
N LEU A 180 -16.25 -22.39 -21.37
CA LEU A 180 -16.80 -23.64 -21.91
C LEU A 180 -15.68 -24.57 -22.38
N ASN A 181 -15.87 -25.87 -22.20
CA ASN A 181 -14.85 -26.88 -22.53
C ASN A 181 -14.48 -26.87 -24.02
N SER A 182 -15.42 -26.48 -24.90
CA SER A 182 -15.13 -26.27 -26.32
C SER A 182 -14.04 -25.20 -26.56
N HIS A 183 -14.10 -24.08 -25.85
CA HIS A 183 -13.08 -23.03 -25.92
C HIS A 183 -11.76 -23.49 -25.31
N PHE A 184 -11.80 -24.16 -24.17
CA PHE A 184 -10.61 -24.69 -23.51
C PHE A 184 -9.83 -25.65 -24.43
N LYS A 185 -10.53 -26.59 -25.09
CA LYS A 185 -9.93 -27.53 -26.05
C LYS A 185 -9.28 -26.83 -27.24
N SER A 186 -9.83 -25.70 -27.68
CA SER A 186 -9.27 -24.93 -28.79
C SER A 186 -8.01 -24.15 -28.40
N PHE A 187 -8.00 -23.53 -27.23
CA PHE A 187 -6.89 -22.72 -26.74
C PHE A 187 -7.00 -22.52 -25.23
N HIS A 188 -5.95 -22.90 -24.50
CA HIS A 188 -5.84 -22.71 -23.06
C HIS A 188 -4.39 -22.47 -22.64
N LEU A 189 -4.24 -21.98 -21.41
CA LEU A 189 -2.93 -21.80 -20.80
C LEU A 189 -2.37 -23.17 -20.36
N TYR A 190 -1.11 -23.44 -20.65
CA TYR A 190 -0.45 -24.68 -20.22
C TYR A 190 -0.53 -24.85 -18.69
N ASN A 191 -0.86 -26.06 -18.22
CA ASN A 191 -1.14 -26.39 -16.82
C ASN A 191 -2.39 -25.73 -16.19
N SER A 192 -3.31 -25.22 -16.99
CA SER A 192 -4.63 -24.80 -16.49
C SER A 192 -5.62 -25.96 -16.42
N ILE A 193 -6.54 -25.89 -15.47
CA ILE A 193 -7.63 -26.86 -15.26
C ILE A 193 -8.92 -26.21 -15.74
N ASN A 194 -9.65 -26.87 -16.64
CA ASN A 194 -10.97 -26.41 -17.03
C ASN A 194 -11.98 -26.66 -15.91
N MET A 195 -12.61 -25.60 -15.42
CA MET A 195 -13.74 -25.66 -14.50
C MET A 195 -14.97 -25.08 -15.20
N GLU A 196 -15.49 -25.82 -16.17
CA GLU A 196 -16.72 -25.43 -16.85
C GLU A 196 -17.85 -25.28 -15.81
N LEU A 197 -18.40 -24.07 -15.70
CA LEU A 197 -19.49 -23.78 -14.79
C LEU A 197 -20.79 -24.37 -15.34
N VAL A 198 -21.01 -25.66 -15.06
CA VAL A 198 -22.31 -26.31 -15.28
C VAL A 198 -23.29 -25.78 -14.23
N LYS A 199 -24.56 -25.56 -14.61
CA LYS A 199 -25.60 -24.93 -13.77
C LYS A 199 -25.75 -25.51 -12.35
N ASN A 200 -25.25 -26.72 -12.09
CA ASN A 200 -25.29 -27.38 -10.79
C ASN A 200 -23.87 -27.52 -10.20
N TYR A 201 -23.56 -26.72 -9.16
CA TYR A 201 -22.26 -26.74 -8.47
C TYR A 201 -21.88 -28.11 -7.88
N LEU A 202 -22.86 -29.00 -7.66
CA LEU A 202 -22.67 -30.37 -7.18
C LEU A 202 -21.91 -31.28 -8.15
N ASP A 203 -21.91 -30.97 -9.45
CA ASP A 203 -21.25 -31.80 -10.46
C ASP A 203 -19.76 -31.45 -10.64
N ILE A 204 -19.33 -30.26 -10.20
CA ILE A 204 -17.92 -29.82 -10.27
C ILE A 204 -17.04 -30.73 -9.40
N PHE A 205 -17.49 -31.07 -8.19
CA PHE A 205 -16.71 -31.91 -7.26
C PHE A 205 -16.78 -33.42 -7.55
N LYS A 206 -17.76 -33.88 -8.34
CA LYS A 206 -17.86 -35.30 -8.75
C LYS A 206 -16.89 -35.67 -9.86
N SER A 207 -16.39 -34.69 -10.62
CA SER A 207 -15.45 -34.92 -11.72
C SER A 207 -13.99 -35.01 -11.30
N ILE A 208 -13.69 -34.74 -10.02
CA ILE A 208 -12.34 -34.64 -9.46
C ILE A 208 -11.96 -35.87 -8.60
N ILE A 209 -12.89 -36.79 -8.35
CA ILE A 209 -12.68 -38.10 -7.68
C ILE A 209 -12.86 -39.21 -8.71
#